data_AF-A0A168CE35-F1
#
_entry.id   AF-A0A168CE35-F1
#
_cell.length_a   1.000
_cell.length_b   1.000
_cell.length_c   1.000
_cell.angle_alpha   90.00
_cell.angle_beta   90.00
_cell.angle_gamma   90.00
#
_symmetry.space_group_name_H-M   'P 1'
#
loop_
_entity.id
_entity.type
_entity.pdbx_description
1 polymer ?
#
loop_
_entity_poly.entity_id
_entity_poly.type
_entity_poly.pdbx_seq_one_letter_code
_entity_poly.pdbx_strand_id
1 'polypeptide(L)'
;MGVAKKTRKFGQVKRLIGRRDARLKVNQQKVELEAKKKEEKTVNGDLIREVPQMPSNMFFKHNEALVPPYNVLVDTNFLSHTVQRKLSLLESMMDCLYAKCNPMITSCVMSELEKLGPKYRLALRVARDERWTRLECDHKGTYADDCLVDRVTKNRIYIVGTNDKALKQRLRKIPGVPLMSVARGKYVIERLPDAPNS
;
A
#
# COMPACT_ATOMS: atom_id res chain seq x y z
N MET A 1 13.57 -80.17 -24.39
CA MET A 1 14.35 -79.20 -23.58
C MET A 1 13.39 -78.19 -22.97
N GLY A 2 13.21 -78.19 -21.64
CA GLY A 2 12.26 -77.33 -20.95
C GLY A 2 12.86 -75.96 -20.63
N VAL A 3 12.23 -74.89 -21.12
CA VAL A 3 12.70 -73.50 -20.95
C VAL A 3 12.69 -73.09 -19.47
N ALA A 4 13.75 -72.43 -19.00
CA ALA A 4 13.86 -71.94 -17.63
C ALA A 4 12.72 -70.97 -17.27
N LYS A 5 12.00 -71.25 -16.18
CA LYS A 5 10.86 -70.43 -15.73
C LYS A 5 11.36 -69.08 -15.18
N LYS A 6 10.72 -67.98 -15.60
CA LYS A 6 11.00 -66.63 -15.05
C LYS A 6 10.85 -66.64 -13.52
N THR A 7 11.88 -66.18 -12.83
CA THR A 7 11.89 -66.07 -11.36
C THR A 7 10.97 -64.94 -10.89
N ARG A 8 10.24 -65.18 -9.80
CA ARG A 8 9.34 -64.18 -9.19
C ARG A 8 10.17 -63.15 -8.42
N LYS A 9 9.75 -61.88 -8.45
CA LYS A 9 10.36 -60.83 -7.63
C LYS A 9 9.76 -60.84 -6.23
N PHE A 10 10.61 -60.70 -5.21
CA PHE A 10 10.19 -60.54 -3.82
C PHE A 10 9.60 -59.14 -3.57
N GLY A 11 8.60 -59.02 -2.69
CA GLY A 11 8.00 -57.74 -2.31
C GLY A 11 7.13 -57.07 -3.39
N GLN A 12 6.62 -57.83 -4.37
CA GLN A 12 5.70 -57.28 -5.36
C GLN A 12 4.38 -56.86 -4.70
N VAL A 13 4.07 -55.56 -4.81
CA VAL A 13 2.80 -54.98 -4.37
C VAL A 13 1.97 -54.54 -5.57
N LYS A 14 0.66 -54.43 -5.36
CA LYS A 14 -0.26 -53.86 -6.35
C LYS A 14 0.09 -52.39 -6.60
N ARG A 15 0.14 -51.96 -7.86
CA ARG A 15 0.35 -50.54 -8.20
C ARG A 15 -0.89 -49.76 -7.75
N LEU A 16 -0.69 -48.86 -6.80
CA LEU A 16 -1.69 -47.93 -6.29
C LEU A 16 -1.33 -46.51 -6.71
N ILE A 17 -2.32 -45.61 -6.70
CA ILE A 17 -2.06 -44.19 -6.98
C ILE A 17 -1.17 -43.62 -5.87
N GLY A 18 -0.02 -43.07 -6.29
CA GLY A 18 0.94 -42.49 -5.38
C GLY A 18 0.60 -41.04 -5.06
N ARG A 19 1.11 -40.54 -3.94
CA ARG A 19 0.93 -39.12 -3.54
C ARG A 19 1.55 -38.12 -4.53
N ARG A 20 2.48 -38.56 -5.39
CA ARG A 20 3.18 -37.77 -6.42
C ARG A 20 2.55 -37.89 -7.81
N ASP A 21 1.38 -38.51 -7.93
CA ASP A 21 0.74 -38.70 -9.23
C ASP A 21 0.29 -37.35 -9.83
N ALA A 22 0.66 -37.09 -11.08
CA ALA A 22 0.36 -35.85 -11.80
C ALA A 22 -1.13 -35.65 -12.10
N ARG A 23 -1.95 -36.70 -11.98
CA ARG A 23 -3.41 -36.64 -12.16
C ARG A 23 -4.14 -36.11 -10.93
N LEU A 24 -3.46 -36.04 -9.78
CA LEU A 24 -4.03 -35.48 -8.56
C LEU A 24 -4.13 -33.95 -8.70
N LYS A 25 -5.33 -33.39 -8.50
CA LYS A 25 -5.57 -31.93 -8.56
C LYS A 25 -4.61 -31.12 -7.69
N VAL A 26 -4.26 -31.64 -6.51
CA VAL A 26 -3.30 -30.99 -5.59
C VAL A 26 -1.91 -30.85 -6.24
N ASN A 27 -1.49 -31.84 -7.03
CA ASN A 27 -0.19 -31.81 -7.69
C ASN A 27 -0.23 -30.92 -8.94
N GLN A 28 -1.35 -30.91 -9.67
CA GLN A 28 -1.56 -29.99 -10.80
C GLN A 28 -1.50 -28.53 -10.34
N GLN A 29 -2.23 -28.19 -9.27
CA GLN A 29 -2.20 -26.85 -8.67
C GLN A 29 -0.80 -26.47 -8.17
N LYS A 30 -0.04 -27.42 -7.59
CA LYS A 30 1.35 -27.17 -7.20
C LYS A 30 2.24 -26.87 -8.40
N VAL A 31 2.11 -27.63 -9.49
CA VAL A 31 2.88 -27.41 -10.73
C VAL A 31 2.53 -26.05 -11.34
N GLU A 32 1.26 -25.67 -11.39
CA GLU A 32 0.82 -24.36 -11.87
C GLU A 32 1.37 -23.21 -11.01
N LEU A 33 1.32 -23.34 -9.68
CA LEU A 33 1.87 -22.33 -8.76
C LEU A 33 3.40 -22.22 -8.89
N GLU A 34 4.09 -23.34 -9.09
CA GLU A 34 5.54 -23.35 -9.31
C GLU A 34 5.92 -22.76 -10.68
N ALA A 35 5.10 -23.00 -11.72
CA ALA A 35 5.27 -22.38 -13.02
C ALA A 35 5.12 -20.85 -12.93
N LYS A 36 4.04 -20.36 -12.30
CA LYS A 36 3.84 -18.91 -12.06
C LYS A 36 4.99 -18.28 -11.28
N LYS A 37 5.45 -18.94 -10.21
CA LYS A 37 6.61 -18.46 -9.42
C LYS A 37 7.92 -18.48 -10.19
N LYS A 38 8.08 -19.38 -11.18
CA LYS A 38 9.25 -19.40 -12.05
C LYS A 38 9.16 -18.25 -13.06
N GLU A 39 8.02 -18.08 -13.71
CA GLU A 39 7.74 -16.97 -14.63
C GLU A 39 7.96 -15.60 -13.97
N GLU A 40 7.48 -15.40 -12.74
CA GLU A 40 7.72 -14.16 -11.99
C GLU A 40 9.20 -13.91 -11.67
N LYS A 41 10.01 -14.97 -11.54
CA LYS A 41 11.43 -14.86 -11.18
C LYS A 41 12.37 -14.84 -12.39
N THR A 42 11.89 -15.22 -13.56
CA THR A 42 12.70 -15.33 -14.77
C THR A 42 12.15 -14.45 -15.87
N VAL A 43 12.90 -13.43 -16.27
CA VAL A 43 12.66 -12.72 -17.53
C VAL A 43 13.72 -13.19 -18.51
N ASN A 44 13.30 -13.68 -19.68
CA ASN A 44 14.18 -14.22 -20.72
C ASN A 44 15.10 -15.40 -20.30
N GLY A 45 14.71 -16.15 -19.26
CA GLY A 45 15.45 -17.33 -18.80
C GLY A 45 16.51 -17.06 -17.71
N ASP A 46 16.78 -15.80 -17.40
CA ASP A 46 17.69 -15.42 -16.32
C ASP A 46 16.94 -15.19 -15.01
N LEU A 47 17.48 -15.71 -13.91
CA LEU A 47 16.97 -15.48 -12.55
C LEU A 47 17.22 -14.03 -12.13
N ILE A 48 16.18 -13.21 -12.11
CA ILE A 48 16.27 -11.80 -11.69
C ILE A 48 16.05 -11.72 -10.18
N ARG A 49 17.01 -11.08 -9.49
CA ARG A 49 16.83 -10.67 -8.09
C ARG A 49 16.47 -9.19 -8.06
N GLU A 50 15.19 -8.90 -7.93
CA GLU A 50 14.72 -7.52 -7.77
C GLU A 50 15.12 -6.96 -6.40
N VAL A 51 16.11 -6.07 -6.39
CA VAL A 51 16.47 -5.27 -5.22
C VAL A 51 16.13 -3.82 -5.55
N PRO A 52 15.07 -3.25 -4.95
CA PRO A 52 14.71 -1.86 -5.21
C PRO A 52 15.84 -0.94 -4.75
N GLN A 53 16.25 -0.03 -5.61
CA GLN A 53 17.23 0.99 -5.24
C GLN A 53 16.61 1.98 -4.25
N MET A 54 17.44 2.52 -3.34
CA MET A 54 17.00 3.60 -2.46
C MET A 54 16.84 4.88 -3.30
N PRO A 55 15.76 5.65 -3.11
CA PRO A 55 15.56 6.86 -3.89
C PRO A 55 16.62 7.92 -3.54
N SER A 56 17.01 8.71 -4.54
CA SER A 56 18.17 9.64 -4.47
C SER A 56 17.98 10.80 -3.50
N ASN A 57 16.73 11.18 -3.23
CA ASN A 57 16.36 12.27 -2.32
C ASN A 57 16.49 11.93 -0.82
N MET A 58 16.92 10.70 -0.50
CA MET A 58 17.01 10.22 0.87
C MET A 58 18.45 10.30 1.39
N PHE A 59 18.69 11.18 2.34
CA PHE A 59 19.90 11.16 3.16
C PHE A 59 19.65 10.31 4.41
N PHE A 60 20.09 9.05 4.38
CA PHE A 60 19.73 8.03 5.37
C PHE A 60 18.20 7.90 5.56
N LYS A 61 17.65 8.51 6.63
CA LYS A 61 16.21 8.53 6.95
C LYS A 61 15.56 9.89 6.68
N HIS A 62 16.37 10.92 6.45
CA HIS A 62 15.93 12.27 6.15
C HIS A 62 15.59 12.37 4.64
N ASN A 63 14.54 13.11 4.32
CA ASN A 63 14.06 13.26 2.96
C ASN A 63 14.16 14.72 2.54
N GLU A 64 15.11 15.01 1.66
CA GLU A 64 15.44 16.37 1.23
C GLU A 64 14.46 16.91 0.18
N ALA A 65 13.64 16.05 -0.44
CA ALA A 65 12.67 16.47 -1.46
C ALA A 65 11.40 17.11 -0.88
N LEU A 66 11.20 17.05 0.43
CA LEU A 66 10.02 17.63 1.08
C LEU A 66 10.24 19.11 1.36
N VAL A 67 10.05 19.92 0.32
CA VAL A 67 10.15 21.38 0.36
C VAL A 67 8.77 21.98 0.07
N PRO A 68 8.40 23.12 0.68
CA PRO A 68 7.18 23.84 0.30
C PRO A 68 7.12 24.13 -1.21
N PRO A 69 5.96 23.99 -1.88
CA PRO A 69 4.65 23.65 -1.34
C PRO A 69 4.48 22.15 -1.01
N TYR A 70 3.98 21.86 0.19
CA TYR A 70 3.81 20.48 0.65
C TYR A 70 2.61 19.81 0.01
N ASN A 71 2.84 18.62 -0.54
CA ASN A 71 1.79 17.79 -1.10
C ASN A 71 1.28 16.81 -0.05
N VAL A 72 0.03 16.95 0.37
CA VAL A 72 -0.56 16.13 1.44
C VAL A 72 -1.59 15.16 0.87
N LEU A 73 -1.32 13.86 0.95
CA LEU A 73 -2.30 12.82 0.67
C LEU A 73 -3.28 12.70 1.83
N VAL A 74 -4.57 12.80 1.53
CA VAL A 74 -5.62 12.80 2.54
C VAL A 74 -6.38 11.48 2.54
N ASP A 75 -6.54 10.90 3.72
CA ASP A 75 -7.30 9.68 3.98
C ASP A 75 -8.76 9.97 4.42
N THR A 76 -9.66 8.99 4.29
CA THR A 76 -11.08 9.10 4.65
C THR A 76 -11.29 9.42 6.13
N ASN A 77 -10.55 8.72 6.99
CA ASN A 77 -10.58 8.92 8.44
C ASN A 77 -10.05 10.30 8.86
N PHE A 78 -9.09 10.85 8.11
CA PHE A 78 -8.58 12.18 8.40
C PHE A 78 -9.62 13.26 8.11
N LEU A 79 -10.33 13.14 6.97
CA LEU A 79 -11.42 14.06 6.62
C LEU A 79 -12.58 13.98 7.61
N SER A 80 -12.97 12.76 8.02
CA SER A 80 -14.05 12.60 8.99
C SER A 80 -13.72 13.23 10.34
N HIS A 81 -12.50 13.04 10.85
CA HIS A 81 -12.06 13.68 12.10
C HIS A 81 -11.89 15.19 11.99
N THR A 82 -11.46 15.69 10.82
CA THR A 82 -11.37 17.13 10.53
C THR A 82 -12.74 17.78 10.63
N VAL A 83 -13.75 17.19 9.97
CA VAL A 83 -15.14 17.68 10.01
C VAL A 83 -15.72 17.56 11.42
N GLN A 84 -15.50 16.44 12.10
CA GLN A 84 -15.97 16.23 13.48
C GLN A 84 -15.47 17.30 14.44
N ARG A 85 -14.22 17.76 14.27
CA ARG A 85 -13.59 18.78 15.10
C ARG A 85 -13.75 20.20 14.57
N LYS A 86 -14.53 20.39 13.51
CA LYS A 86 -14.81 21.70 12.90
C LYS A 86 -13.55 22.43 12.45
N LEU A 87 -12.56 21.69 11.96
CA LEU A 87 -11.33 22.24 11.44
C LEU A 87 -11.46 22.51 9.93
N SER A 88 -10.95 23.65 9.49
CA SER A 88 -10.80 23.98 8.08
C SER A 88 -9.57 23.23 7.54
N LEU A 89 -9.75 22.42 6.49
CA LEU A 89 -8.72 21.49 6.01
C LEU A 89 -7.43 22.22 5.60
N LEU A 90 -7.54 23.22 4.73
CA LEU A 90 -6.37 23.92 4.17
C LEU A 90 -5.73 24.87 5.19
N GLU A 91 -6.52 25.65 5.91
CA GLU A 91 -6.02 26.59 6.94
C GLU A 91 -5.30 25.84 8.06
N SER A 92 -5.91 24.76 8.58
CA SER A 92 -5.27 23.96 9.64
C SER A 92 -3.99 23.25 9.18
N MET A 93 -3.88 22.92 7.88
CA MET A 93 -2.63 22.39 7.30
C MET A 93 -1.54 23.46 7.25
N MET A 94 -1.88 24.66 6.79
CA MET A 94 -0.94 25.78 6.73
C MET A 94 -0.50 26.22 8.12
N ASP A 95 -1.39 26.25 9.10
CA ASP A 95 -1.06 26.57 10.50
C ASP A 95 -0.13 25.52 11.12
N CYS A 96 -0.26 24.24 10.73
CA CYS A 96 0.57 23.16 11.25
C CYS A 96 1.97 23.10 10.60
N LEU A 97 2.05 23.37 9.30
CA LEU A 97 3.30 23.24 8.52
C LEU A 97 4.00 24.58 8.29
N TYR A 98 3.37 25.70 8.66
CA TYR A 98 3.84 27.07 8.43
C TYR A 98 4.24 27.36 6.97
N ALA A 99 3.59 26.67 6.04
CA ALA A 99 3.94 26.69 4.62
C ALA A 99 2.71 26.42 3.74
N LYS A 100 2.81 26.76 2.45
CA LYS A 100 1.76 26.46 1.48
C LYS A 100 1.59 24.94 1.33
N CYS A 101 0.35 24.48 1.44
CA CYS A 101 0.00 23.07 1.36
C CYS A 101 -1.01 22.82 0.22
N ASN A 102 -0.82 21.72 -0.50
CA ASN A 102 -1.70 21.23 -1.54
C ASN A 102 -2.35 19.92 -1.07
N PRO A 103 -3.62 19.96 -0.61
CA PRO A 103 -4.36 18.75 -0.29
C PRO A 103 -4.64 17.95 -1.57
N MET A 104 -4.37 16.65 -1.52
CA MET A 104 -4.60 15.73 -2.62
C MET A 104 -5.43 14.54 -2.17
N ILE A 105 -6.44 14.23 -2.97
CA ILE A 105 -7.37 13.14 -2.67
C ILE A 105 -7.28 12.13 -3.81
N THR A 106 -7.06 10.87 -3.46
CA THR A 106 -7.04 9.78 -4.43
C THR A 106 -8.45 9.34 -4.80
N SER A 107 -8.63 8.85 -6.01
CA SER A 107 -9.94 8.36 -6.48
C SER A 107 -10.50 7.21 -5.62
N CYS A 108 -9.63 6.41 -5.00
CA CYS A 108 -10.04 5.34 -4.08
C CYS A 108 -10.59 5.85 -2.75
N VAL A 109 -9.94 6.85 -2.13
CA VAL A 109 -10.44 7.52 -0.92
C VAL A 109 -11.78 8.19 -1.19
N MET A 110 -11.91 8.82 -2.37
CA MET A 110 -13.17 9.41 -2.82
C MET A 110 -14.28 8.36 -2.96
N SER A 111 -13.97 7.23 -3.59
CA SER A 111 -14.89 6.10 -3.76
C SER A 111 -15.30 5.49 -2.41
N GLU A 112 -14.39 5.45 -1.44
CA GLU A 112 -14.67 4.96 -0.10
C GLU A 112 -15.62 5.91 0.67
N LEU A 113 -15.40 7.23 0.58
CA LEU A 113 -16.31 8.22 1.18
C LEU A 113 -17.73 8.13 0.62
N GLU A 114 -17.88 7.82 -0.68
CA GLU A 114 -19.20 7.62 -1.30
C GLU A 114 -19.89 6.36 -0.78
N LYS A 115 -19.14 5.27 -0.53
CA LYS A 115 -19.67 4.02 0.02
C LYS A 115 -20.08 4.12 1.50
N LEU A 116 -19.41 4.95 2.28
CA LEU A 116 -19.71 5.16 3.70
C LEU A 116 -21.08 5.85 3.93
N GLY A 117 -21.69 6.39 2.87
CA GLY A 117 -23.09 6.82 2.87
C GLY A 117 -23.35 8.19 3.49
N PRO A 118 -24.61 8.50 3.87
CA PRO A 118 -25.04 9.87 4.18
C PRO A 118 -24.40 10.44 5.45
N LYS A 119 -23.92 9.59 6.37
CA LYS A 119 -23.23 10.03 7.59
C LYS A 119 -21.98 10.85 7.29
N TYR A 120 -21.30 10.56 6.18
CA TYR A 120 -20.07 11.24 5.77
C TYR A 120 -20.30 12.29 4.68
N ARG A 121 -21.55 12.72 4.45
CA ARG A 121 -21.91 13.69 3.41
C ARG A 121 -21.15 15.03 3.53
N LEU A 122 -20.90 15.48 4.76
CA LEU A 122 -20.09 16.69 5.00
C LEU A 122 -18.63 16.48 4.58
N ALA A 123 -18.03 15.35 4.97
CA ALA A 123 -16.68 14.99 4.56
C ALA A 123 -16.57 14.80 3.04
N LEU A 124 -17.61 14.26 2.39
CA LEU A 124 -17.68 14.14 0.94
C LEU A 124 -17.81 15.51 0.24
N ARG A 125 -18.58 16.44 0.80
CA ARG A 125 -18.69 17.81 0.25
C ARG A 125 -17.37 18.55 0.35
N VAL A 126 -16.72 18.43 1.51
CA VAL A 126 -15.34 18.87 1.73
C VAL A 126 -14.50 18.23 0.62
N ALA A 127 -14.36 16.90 0.55
CA ALA A 127 -13.57 16.17 -0.47
C ALA A 127 -13.78 16.59 -1.94
N ARG A 128 -14.95 17.11 -2.31
CA ARG A 128 -15.29 17.53 -3.67
C ARG A 128 -14.87 18.96 -4.03
N ASP A 129 -14.36 19.73 -3.09
CA ASP A 129 -13.91 21.11 -3.32
C ASP A 129 -12.92 21.18 -4.50
N GLU A 130 -13.17 22.10 -5.43
CA GLU A 130 -12.42 22.27 -6.68
C GLU A 130 -10.99 22.73 -6.43
N ARG A 131 -10.71 23.30 -5.24
CA ARG A 131 -9.39 23.76 -4.85
C ARG A 131 -8.38 22.63 -4.66
N TRP A 132 -8.83 21.37 -4.58
CA TRP A 132 -7.96 20.24 -4.25
C TRP A 132 -7.63 19.40 -5.48
N THR A 133 -6.40 18.89 -5.49
CA THR A 133 -5.94 18.06 -6.61
C THR A 133 -6.49 16.65 -6.45
N ARG A 134 -7.16 16.16 -7.50
CA ARG A 134 -7.59 14.76 -7.56
C ARG A 134 -6.50 13.92 -8.21
N LEU A 135 -6.15 12.83 -7.54
CA LEU A 135 -5.18 11.87 -8.05
C LEU A 135 -5.92 10.62 -8.53
N GLU A 136 -5.80 10.34 -9.82
CA GLU A 136 -6.30 9.10 -10.41
C GLU A 136 -5.43 7.93 -9.98
N CYS A 137 -6.05 6.76 -9.85
CA CYS A 137 -5.41 5.54 -9.38
C CYS A 137 -5.54 4.44 -10.43
N ASP A 138 -4.42 3.84 -10.79
CA ASP A 138 -4.34 2.81 -11.85
C ASP A 138 -4.53 1.39 -11.32
N HIS A 139 -5.43 1.20 -10.34
CA HIS A 139 -5.64 -0.09 -9.71
C HIS A 139 -7.12 -0.48 -9.70
N LYS A 140 -7.40 -1.77 -9.85
CA LYS A 140 -8.78 -2.27 -9.87
C LYS A 140 -9.24 -2.57 -8.44
N GLY A 141 -10.09 -1.72 -7.88
CA GLY A 141 -10.87 -2.01 -6.67
C GLY A 141 -10.05 -2.31 -5.39
N THR A 142 -8.83 -1.79 -5.27
CA THR A 142 -8.02 -1.97 -4.06
C THR A 142 -8.51 -1.10 -2.90
N TYR A 143 -8.17 -1.51 -1.68
CA TYR A 143 -8.39 -0.70 -0.48
C TYR A 143 -7.60 0.61 -0.55
N ALA A 144 -8.16 1.69 0.00
CA ALA A 144 -7.53 3.02 0.00
C ALA A 144 -6.18 3.02 0.72
N ASP A 145 -6.07 2.31 1.85
CA ASP A 145 -4.84 2.14 2.61
C ASP A 145 -3.70 1.57 1.75
N ASP A 146 -3.98 0.53 0.95
CA ASP A 146 -2.98 -0.12 0.11
C ASP A 146 -2.55 0.80 -1.02
N CYS A 147 -3.47 1.58 -1.59
CA CYS A 147 -3.17 2.60 -2.58
C CYS A 147 -2.23 3.68 -2.02
N LEU A 148 -2.53 4.20 -0.83
CA LEU A 148 -1.72 5.24 -0.19
C LEU A 148 -0.32 4.71 0.12
N VAL A 149 -0.21 3.50 0.67
CA VAL A 149 1.07 2.87 0.97
C VAL A 149 1.88 2.64 -0.31
N ASP A 150 1.28 2.10 -1.37
CA ASP A 150 1.99 1.85 -2.65
C ASP A 150 2.46 3.17 -3.29
N ARG A 151 1.59 4.19 -3.33
CA ARG A 151 1.92 5.50 -3.90
C ARG A 151 3.07 6.18 -3.17
N VAL A 152 3.07 6.14 -1.84
CA VAL A 152 4.12 6.72 -1.00
C VAL A 152 5.41 5.90 -1.05
N THR A 153 5.31 4.58 -1.20
CA THR A 153 6.47 3.69 -1.35
C THR A 153 7.22 3.99 -2.64
N LYS A 154 6.48 4.19 -3.75
CA LYS A 154 7.02 4.56 -5.06
C LYS A 154 7.60 5.96 -5.05
N ASN A 155 6.81 6.94 -4.61
CA ASN A 155 7.17 8.35 -4.64
C ASN A 155 7.10 8.95 -3.23
N ARG A 156 8.25 9.14 -2.60
CA ARG A 156 8.38 9.71 -1.25
C ARG A 156 8.39 11.24 -1.30
N ILE A 157 7.35 11.84 -1.88
CA ILE A 157 7.20 13.30 -2.01
C ILE A 157 5.92 13.80 -1.33
N TYR A 158 5.31 12.94 -0.51
CA TYR A 158 4.00 13.15 0.08
C TYR A 158 4.08 13.14 1.60
N ILE A 159 3.31 14.02 2.22
CA ILE A 159 2.90 13.92 3.62
C ILE A 159 1.57 13.15 3.64
N VAL A 160 1.38 12.24 4.59
CA VAL A 160 0.12 11.48 4.67
C VAL A 160 -0.71 11.96 5.87
N GLY A 161 -1.90 12.48 5.59
CA GLY A 161 -2.91 12.82 6.58
C GLY A 161 -3.77 11.61 6.90
N THR A 162 -3.51 10.93 8.03
CA THR A 162 -4.33 9.82 8.52
C THR A 162 -4.39 9.77 10.05
N ASN A 163 -5.55 9.37 10.55
CA ASN A 163 -5.77 9.12 11.97
C ASN A 163 -5.78 7.62 12.31
N ASP A 164 -5.83 6.73 11.31
CA ASP A 164 -5.86 5.29 11.55
C ASP A 164 -4.53 4.77 12.12
N LYS A 165 -4.65 3.97 13.18
CA LYS A 165 -3.50 3.39 13.87
C LYS A 165 -2.80 2.34 12.99
N ALA A 166 -3.55 1.53 12.24
CA ALA A 166 -2.97 0.47 11.42
C ALA A 166 -2.20 1.08 10.23
N LEU A 167 -2.82 2.02 9.50
CA LEU A 167 -2.16 2.72 8.41
C LEU A 167 -0.92 3.50 8.87
N LYS A 168 -0.98 4.21 10.01
CA LYS A 168 0.21 4.87 10.59
C LYS A 168 1.33 3.87 10.88
N GLN A 169 1.03 2.71 11.47
CA GLN A 169 2.05 1.69 11.74
C GLN A 169 2.71 1.16 10.45
N ARG A 170 1.94 1.02 9.36
CA ARG A 170 2.47 0.63 8.05
C ARG A 170 3.38 1.72 7.48
N LEU A 171 2.92 2.97 7.45
CA LEU A 171 3.68 4.10 6.91
C LEU A 171 4.94 4.41 7.73
N ARG A 172 4.92 4.20 9.05
CA ARG A 172 6.12 4.36 9.89
C ARG A 172 7.28 3.42 9.54
N LYS A 173 7.03 2.34 8.82
CA LYS A 173 8.10 1.44 8.32
C LYS A 173 8.82 2.04 7.11
N ILE A 174 8.20 2.98 6.41
CA ILE A 174 8.78 3.66 5.26
C ILE A 174 9.55 4.89 5.78
N PRO A 175 10.86 4.99 5.54
CA PRO A 175 11.64 6.16 5.96
C PRO A 175 11.32 7.38 5.07
N GLY A 176 11.40 8.58 5.64
CA GLY A 176 11.25 9.83 4.90
C GLY A 176 9.81 10.27 4.60
N VAL A 177 8.82 9.66 5.25
CA VAL A 177 7.39 9.98 5.08
C VAL A 177 6.84 10.61 6.36
N PRO A 178 6.51 11.91 6.35
CA PRO A 178 5.84 12.56 7.47
C PRO A 178 4.37 12.16 7.56
N LEU A 179 3.86 12.10 8.80
CA LEU A 179 2.48 11.71 9.09
C LEU A 179 1.76 12.85 9.79
N MET A 180 0.68 13.33 9.20
CA MET A 180 -0.18 14.33 9.79
C MET A 180 -1.43 13.66 10.38
N SER A 181 -1.80 14.05 11.59
CA SER A 181 -2.98 13.51 12.26
C SER A 181 -3.73 14.59 13.03
N VAL A 182 -5.04 14.39 13.23
CA VAL A 182 -5.87 15.34 13.96
C VAL A 182 -5.83 15.04 15.46
N ALA A 183 -5.27 15.92 16.28
CA ALA A 183 -5.16 15.77 17.74
C ALA A 183 -5.49 17.09 18.47
N ARG A 184 -6.28 17.03 19.56
CA ARG A 184 -6.59 18.19 20.44
C ARG A 184 -7.07 19.46 19.71
N GLY A 185 -7.91 19.31 18.68
CA GLY A 185 -8.41 20.46 17.91
C GLY A 185 -7.36 21.16 17.04
N LYS A 186 -6.20 20.55 16.79
CA LYS A 186 -5.21 21.00 15.80
C LYS A 186 -4.73 19.83 14.95
N TYR A 187 -4.00 20.13 13.88
CA TYR A 187 -3.19 19.12 13.20
C TYR A 187 -1.84 19.00 13.89
N VAL A 188 -1.33 17.78 13.92
CA VAL A 188 -0.03 17.43 14.50
C VAL A 188 0.73 16.62 13.47
N ILE A 189 1.98 17.01 13.24
CA ILE A 189 2.89 16.35 12.31
C ILE A 189 3.89 15.48 13.08
N GLU A 190 4.10 14.26 12.61
CA GLU A 190 5.15 13.34 13.05
C GLU A 190 6.22 13.27 11.96
N ARG A 191 7.50 13.21 12.34
CA ARG A 191 8.64 12.91 11.44
C ARG A 191 8.91 13.93 10.35
N LEU A 192 8.51 15.19 10.53
CA LEU A 192 9.02 16.31 9.72
C LEU A 192 10.14 17.01 10.52
N PRO A 193 11.41 16.93 10.08
CA PRO A 193 12.56 17.41 10.85
C PRO A 193 12.59 18.93 11.02
N ASP A 194 12.06 19.68 10.06
CA ASP A 194 12.04 21.15 10.09
C ASP A 194 10.74 21.74 10.68
N ALA A 195 9.80 20.88 11.08
CA ALA A 195 8.58 21.37 11.73
C ALA A 195 8.89 21.77 13.18
N PRO A 196 8.42 22.94 13.65
CA PRO A 196 8.54 23.28 15.06
C PRO A 196 7.81 22.24 15.90
N ASN A 197 8.53 21.63 16.86
CA ASN A 197 7.97 20.67 17.81
C ASN A 197 6.81 21.35 18.57
N SER A 198 5.57 20.87 18.37
CA SER A 198 4.35 21.44 18.98
C SER A 198 3.55 20.44 19.80
#